data_AF-F1ZAH6-F1
#
_entry.id   AF-F1ZAH6-F1
#
_cell.length_a   1.000
_cell.length_b   1.000
_cell.length_c   1.000
_cell.angle_alpha   90.00
_cell.angle_beta   90.00
_cell.angle_gamma   90.00
#
_symmetry.space_group_name_H-M   'P 1'
#
loop_
_entity.id
_entity.type
_entity.pdbx_description
1 polymer ?
#
loop_
_entity_poly.entity_id
_entity_poly.type
_entity_poly.pdbx_seq_one_letter_code
_entity_poly.pdbx_strand_id
1 'polypeptide(L)'
;MDELANQPGTDPDTVSDLPLPSFTSREADDALAGLKGINEVAAALGITHRTLRFYEDKGLIEPARVGNTRIYSRRDVARMQLILRGKRLGFSIREIKDFLDLYDADPSQLEQMQHLLAQVRTRLRQLERQRAALQMTIAELKTMELQARERIAELTRKD
;
A
#
# COMPACT_ATOMS: atom_id res chain seq x y z
N MET A 1 14.65 24.40 -22.47
CA MET A 1 13.28 24.17 -22.01
C MET A 1 13.07 22.67 -21.87
N ASP A 2 13.29 22.13 -20.68
CA ASP A 2 12.72 20.86 -20.23
C ASP A 2 12.93 20.78 -18.70
N GLU A 3 12.12 21.56 -18.01
CA GLU A 3 12.17 21.80 -16.56
C GLU A 3 11.03 21.02 -15.86
N LEU A 4 10.87 19.74 -16.22
CA LEU A 4 9.81 18.86 -15.69
C LEU A 4 10.33 17.61 -14.96
N ALA A 5 11.64 17.49 -14.74
CA ALA A 5 12.22 16.24 -14.22
C ALA A 5 12.45 16.18 -12.71
N ASN A 6 12.05 17.19 -11.93
CA ASN A 6 12.31 17.18 -10.48
C ASN A 6 11.14 17.74 -9.66
N GLN A 7 9.98 17.07 -9.73
CA GLN A 7 9.00 17.19 -8.66
C GLN A 7 9.35 16.17 -7.57
N PRO A 8 9.40 16.55 -6.29
CA PRO A 8 9.67 15.62 -5.19
C PRO A 8 8.59 14.53 -5.23
N GLY A 9 9.00 13.30 -5.55
CA GLY A 9 8.10 12.17 -5.66
C GLY A 9 7.38 11.96 -4.34
N THR A 10 6.06 12.04 -4.37
CA THR A 10 5.22 11.63 -3.24
C THR A 10 5.53 10.16 -2.94
N ASP A 11 5.84 9.88 -1.68
CA ASP A 11 6.15 8.54 -1.18
C ASP A 11 5.01 7.58 -1.60
N PRO A 12 5.27 6.40 -2.18
CA PRO A 12 4.23 5.40 -2.49
C PRO A 12 3.34 5.05 -1.29
N ASP A 13 3.73 5.41 -0.07
CA ASP A 13 2.94 5.29 1.15
C ASP A 13 1.83 6.39 1.30
N THR A 14 1.73 7.36 0.38
CA THR A 14 0.81 8.53 0.46
C THR A 14 -0.51 8.36 -0.30
N VAL A 15 -0.79 7.20 -0.90
CA VAL A 15 -2.03 6.97 -1.68
C VAL A 15 -3.22 6.81 -0.72
N SER A 16 -3.81 7.95 -0.35
CA SER A 16 -4.92 8.10 0.60
C SER A 16 -6.22 7.51 0.07
N ASP A 17 -6.89 6.73 0.91
CA ASP A 17 -8.34 6.46 0.93
C ASP A 17 -9.02 5.70 -0.21
N LEU A 18 -8.28 4.97 -1.07
CA LEU A 18 -8.94 4.04 -1.99
C LEU A 18 -9.50 2.80 -1.23
N PRO A 19 -10.77 2.40 -1.51
CA PRO A 19 -11.37 1.22 -0.91
C PRO A 19 -10.59 -0.04 -1.27
N LEU A 20 -10.63 -1.02 -0.37
CA LEU A 20 -9.89 -2.28 -0.49
C LEU A 20 -10.56 -3.21 -1.51
N PRO A 21 -9.95 -3.52 -2.68
CA PRO A 21 -10.51 -4.53 -3.57
C PRO A 21 -10.35 -5.90 -2.91
N SER A 22 -11.44 -6.59 -2.57
CA SER A 22 -11.34 -7.88 -1.88
C SER A 22 -10.51 -8.86 -2.73
N PHE A 23 -9.67 -9.68 -2.08
CA PHE A 23 -8.93 -10.77 -2.75
C PHE A 23 -9.84 -11.81 -3.41
N THR A 24 -11.16 -11.70 -3.20
CA THR A 24 -12.19 -12.64 -3.66
C THR A 24 -13.21 -12.01 -4.62
N SER A 25 -13.13 -10.71 -4.93
CA SER A 25 -14.21 -10.02 -5.64
C SER A 25 -13.79 -9.55 -7.01
N ARG A 26 -14.34 -10.25 -8.01
CA ARG A 26 -14.56 -9.85 -9.40
C ARG A 26 -15.21 -8.46 -9.57
N GLU A 27 -15.68 -7.85 -8.47
CA GLU A 27 -16.32 -6.52 -8.41
C GLU A 27 -15.32 -5.35 -8.44
N ALA A 28 -14.05 -5.55 -8.10
CA ALA A 28 -13.03 -4.49 -8.19
C ALA A 28 -12.60 -4.18 -9.65
N ASP A 29 -12.89 -5.10 -10.58
CA ASP A 29 -12.46 -5.03 -11.97
C ASP A 29 -13.25 -3.98 -12.79
N ASP A 30 -14.38 -3.48 -12.26
CA ASP A 30 -15.30 -2.60 -12.98
C ASP A 30 -15.05 -1.08 -12.77
N ALA A 31 -14.26 -0.68 -11.75
CA ALA A 31 -14.16 0.74 -11.36
C ALA A 31 -13.20 1.61 -12.21
N LEU A 32 -12.49 1.08 -13.20
CA LEU A 32 -11.68 1.89 -14.14
C LEU A 32 -11.84 1.39 -15.59
N ALA A 33 -12.88 1.87 -16.27
CA ALA A 33 -13.09 1.60 -17.69
C ALA A 33 -12.15 2.43 -18.59
N GLY A 34 -11.37 1.75 -19.44
CA GLY A 34 -10.61 2.30 -20.57
C GLY A 34 -9.15 1.83 -20.60
N LEU A 35 -8.60 1.60 -21.80
CA LEU A 35 -7.14 1.46 -21.99
C LEU A 35 -6.49 2.80 -21.68
N LYS A 36 -5.58 2.84 -20.70
CA LYS A 36 -5.03 4.11 -20.20
C LYS A 36 -3.58 4.27 -20.61
N GLY A 37 -3.23 5.48 -21.04
CA GLY A 37 -1.82 5.87 -21.24
C GLY A 37 -1.12 6.06 -19.89
N ILE A 38 0.22 6.02 -19.90
CA ILE A 38 1.05 6.09 -18.69
C ILE A 38 0.70 7.29 -17.78
N ASN A 39 0.44 8.46 -18.35
CA ASN A 39 0.09 9.68 -17.60
C ASN A 39 -1.23 9.54 -16.85
N GLU A 40 -2.23 8.93 -17.49
CA GLU A 40 -3.57 8.77 -16.91
C GLU A 40 -3.54 7.73 -15.78
N VAL A 41 -2.82 6.63 -15.95
CA VAL A 41 -2.65 5.62 -14.90
C VAL A 41 -1.88 6.19 -13.72
N ALA A 42 -0.78 6.90 -13.97
CA ALA A 42 0.02 7.55 -12.96
C ALA A 42 -0.82 8.52 -12.11
N ALA A 43 -1.57 9.39 -12.78
CA ALA A 43 -2.47 10.33 -12.11
C ALA A 43 -3.58 9.62 -11.33
N ALA A 44 -4.24 8.62 -11.93
CA ALA A 44 -5.34 7.91 -11.30
C ALA A 44 -4.93 7.10 -10.07
N LEU A 45 -3.70 6.56 -10.06
CA LEU A 45 -3.17 5.77 -8.95
C LEU A 45 -2.30 6.61 -7.99
N GLY A 46 -2.07 7.89 -8.28
CA GLY A 46 -1.20 8.75 -7.49
C GLY A 46 0.26 8.29 -7.46
N ILE A 47 0.75 7.65 -8.52
CA ILE A 47 2.11 7.10 -8.59
C ILE A 47 2.94 7.74 -9.70
N THR A 48 4.25 7.74 -9.53
CA THR A 48 5.17 8.29 -10.54
C THR A 48 5.38 7.34 -11.72
N HIS A 49 5.83 7.86 -12.86
CA HIS A 49 6.29 7.02 -13.98
C HIS A 49 7.47 6.13 -13.60
N ARG A 50 8.30 6.56 -12.64
CA ARG A 50 9.39 5.75 -12.08
C ARG A 50 8.83 4.52 -11.37
N THR A 51 7.75 4.67 -10.61
CA THR A 51 7.06 3.56 -9.94
C THR A 51 6.47 2.58 -10.96
N LEU A 52 5.83 3.10 -12.03
CA LEU A 52 5.30 2.27 -13.12
C LEU A 52 6.40 1.44 -13.80
N ARG A 53 7.53 2.08 -14.13
CA ARG A 53 8.69 1.38 -14.71
C ARG A 53 9.25 0.35 -13.73
N PHE A 54 9.34 0.70 -12.45
CA PHE A 54 9.79 -0.24 -11.44
C PHE A 54 8.89 -1.49 -11.35
N TYR A 55 7.57 -1.34 -11.48
CA TYR A 55 6.66 -2.50 -11.50
C TYR A 55 6.82 -3.34 -12.78
N GLU A 56 7.00 -2.70 -13.95
CA GLU A 56 7.33 -3.39 -15.21
C GLU A 56 8.66 -4.16 -15.10
N ASP A 57 9.73 -3.51 -14.64
CA ASP A 57 11.07 -4.10 -14.48
C ASP A 57 11.09 -5.28 -13.49
N LYS A 58 10.14 -5.31 -12.53
CA LYS A 58 9.96 -6.41 -11.58
C LYS A 58 9.00 -7.49 -12.07
N GLY A 59 8.48 -7.38 -13.29
CA GLY A 59 7.53 -8.33 -13.87
C GLY A 59 6.20 -8.38 -13.11
N LEU A 60 5.84 -7.29 -12.42
CA LEU A 60 4.58 -7.22 -11.67
C LEU A 60 3.41 -6.83 -12.58
N ILE A 61 3.70 -6.12 -13.66
CA ILE A 61 2.75 -5.71 -14.71
C ILE A 61 3.42 -5.82 -16.07
N GLU A 62 2.63 -6.07 -17.10
CA GLU A 62 3.12 -6.29 -18.47
C GLU A 62 2.26 -5.49 -19.45
N PRO A 63 2.41 -4.15 -19.48
CA PRO A 63 1.62 -3.31 -20.37
C PRO A 63 1.92 -3.62 -21.84
N ALA A 64 0.88 -3.57 -22.67
CA ALA A 64 1.03 -3.64 -24.12
C ALA A 64 1.73 -2.38 -24.65
N ARG A 65 2.30 -2.48 -25.85
CA ARG A 65 2.88 -1.34 -26.56
C ARG A 65 2.15 -1.08 -27.87
N VAL A 66 1.77 0.18 -28.08
CA VAL A 66 1.26 0.69 -29.35
C VAL A 66 2.24 1.75 -29.83
N GLY A 67 3.05 1.39 -30.83
CA GLY A 67 4.23 2.17 -31.20
C GLY A 67 5.23 2.25 -30.04
N ASN A 68 5.59 3.47 -29.63
CA ASN A 68 6.48 3.72 -28.49
C ASN A 68 5.73 3.95 -27.16
N THR A 69 4.41 3.86 -27.16
CA THR A 69 3.56 4.20 -26.01
C THR A 69 3.12 2.95 -25.26
N ARG A 70 3.28 2.96 -23.93
CA ARG A 70 2.74 1.93 -23.03
C ARG A 70 1.24 2.13 -22.87
N ILE A 71 0.49 1.05 -23.06
CA ILE A 71 -0.95 0.99 -22.86
C ILE A 71 -1.23 -0.04 -21.79
N TYR A 72 -1.83 0.41 -20.70
CA TYR A 72 -2.16 -0.44 -19.56
C TYR A 72 -3.56 -1.00 -19.73
N SER A 73 -3.68 -2.33 -19.59
CA SER A 73 -4.96 -3.02 -19.58
C SER A 73 -5.66 -2.82 -18.23
N ARG A 74 -6.95 -3.18 -18.18
CA ARG A 74 -7.69 -3.23 -16.90
C ARG A 74 -7.00 -4.14 -15.88
N ARG A 75 -6.46 -5.28 -16.34
CA ARG A 75 -5.73 -6.22 -15.49
C ARG A 75 -4.48 -5.59 -14.90
N ASP A 76 -3.72 -4.82 -15.68
CA ASP A 76 -2.54 -4.12 -15.17
C ASP A 76 -2.93 -3.12 -14.08
N VAL A 77 -4.00 -2.36 -14.28
CA VAL A 77 -4.50 -1.39 -13.29
C VAL A 77 -4.93 -2.09 -12.00
N ALA A 78 -5.70 -3.18 -12.09
CA ALA A 78 -6.10 -3.97 -10.93
C ALA A 78 -4.89 -4.55 -10.17
N ARG A 79 -3.89 -5.08 -10.89
CA ARG A 79 -2.63 -5.54 -10.30
C ARG A 79 -1.89 -4.43 -9.58
N MET A 80 -1.79 -3.23 -10.17
CA MET A 80 -1.15 -2.08 -9.52
C MET A 80 -1.85 -1.68 -8.23
N GLN A 81 -3.18 -1.69 -8.19
CA GLN A 81 -3.94 -1.42 -6.97
C GLN A 81 -3.63 -2.46 -5.88
N LEU A 82 -3.54 -3.74 -6.24
CA LEU A 82 -3.15 -4.80 -5.30
C LEU A 82 -1.71 -4.60 -4.78
N ILE A 83 -0.78 -4.18 -5.64
CA ILE A 83 0.61 -3.89 -5.23
C ILE A 83 0.64 -2.75 -4.21
N LEU A 84 -0.05 -1.64 -4.49
CA LEU A 84 -0.12 -0.49 -3.59
C LEU A 84 -0.74 -0.87 -2.24
N ARG A 85 -1.80 -1.68 -2.27
CA ARG A 85 -2.42 -2.19 -1.04
C ARG A 85 -1.46 -3.07 -0.24
N GLY A 86 -0.79 -4.02 -0.90
CA GLY A 86 0.16 -4.92 -0.24
C GLY A 86 1.29 -4.15 0.42
N LYS A 87 1.79 -3.11 -0.26
CA LYS A 87 2.80 -2.20 0.28
C LYS A 87 2.33 -1.49 1.54
N ARG A 88 1.13 -0.91 1.53
CA ARG A 88 0.53 -0.25 2.69
C ARG A 88 0.36 -1.19 3.90
N LEU A 89 0.05 -2.47 3.64
CA LEU A 89 -0.05 -3.48 4.71
C LEU A 89 1.32 -3.91 5.26
N GLY A 90 2.41 -3.43 4.65
CA GLY A 90 3.79 -3.71 5.04
C GLY A 90 4.34 -4.99 4.45
N PHE A 91 3.77 -5.49 3.35
CA PHE A 91 4.35 -6.60 2.60
C PHE A 91 5.46 -6.10 1.68
N SER A 92 6.48 -6.94 1.51
CA SER A 92 7.55 -6.72 0.56
C SER A 92 7.06 -6.92 -0.89
N ILE A 93 7.79 -6.39 -1.87
CA ILE A 93 7.47 -6.61 -3.30
C ILE A 93 7.47 -8.10 -3.64
N ARG A 94 8.33 -8.89 -3.00
CA ARG A 94 8.41 -10.34 -3.22
C ARG A 94 7.11 -11.02 -2.80
N GLU A 95 6.67 -10.78 -1.56
CA GLU A 95 5.43 -11.37 -1.04
C GLU A 95 4.22 -10.92 -1.85
N ILE A 96 4.18 -9.65 -2.26
CA ILE A 96 3.13 -9.13 -3.13
C ILE A 96 3.12 -9.87 -4.47
N LYS A 97 4.29 -10.12 -5.06
CA LYS A 97 4.38 -10.89 -6.30
C LYS A 97 3.82 -12.29 -6.10
N ASP A 98 4.20 -12.96 -5.01
CA ASP A 98 3.68 -14.29 -4.69
C ASP A 98 2.15 -14.25 -4.64
N PHE A 99 1.55 -13.24 -3.99
CA PHE A 99 0.09 -13.07 -3.91
C PHE A 99 -0.57 -12.83 -5.27
N LEU A 100 0.07 -12.05 -6.14
CA LEU A 100 -0.42 -11.78 -7.50
C LEU A 100 -0.37 -13.04 -8.36
N ASP A 101 0.68 -13.84 -8.24
CA ASP A 101 0.82 -15.10 -8.96
C ASP A 101 -0.29 -16.08 -8.54
N LEU A 102 -0.72 -16.05 -7.26
CA LEU A 102 -1.88 -16.83 -6.77
C LEU A 102 -3.21 -16.37 -7.37
N TYR A 103 -3.37 -15.06 -7.54
CA TYR A 103 -4.58 -14.47 -8.12
C TYR A 103 -4.72 -14.83 -9.61
N ASP A 104 -3.59 -14.95 -10.31
CA ASP A 104 -3.56 -15.38 -11.71
C ASP A 104 -3.70 -16.91 -11.88
N ALA A 105 -3.40 -17.67 -10.83
CA ALA A 105 -3.50 -19.12 -10.80
C ALA A 105 -4.92 -19.62 -10.47
N ASP A 106 -5.22 -20.85 -10.89
CA ASP A 106 -6.51 -21.50 -10.64
C ASP A 106 -6.75 -21.64 -9.12
N PRO A 107 -7.91 -21.24 -8.56
CA PRO A 107 -8.22 -21.27 -7.11
C PRO A 107 -8.12 -22.64 -6.43
N SER A 108 -7.82 -23.70 -7.18
CA SER A 108 -7.64 -25.07 -6.70
C SER A 108 -6.33 -25.30 -5.92
N GLN A 109 -5.42 -24.32 -5.86
CA GLN A 109 -4.13 -24.45 -5.18
C GLN A 109 -4.21 -24.18 -3.67
N LEU A 110 -4.71 -25.18 -2.92
CA LEU A 110 -4.83 -25.16 -1.46
C LEU A 110 -3.53 -24.77 -0.75
N GLU A 111 -2.38 -25.33 -1.17
CA GLU A 111 -1.07 -25.07 -0.55
C GLU A 111 -0.66 -23.60 -0.64
N GLN A 112 -0.92 -22.99 -1.79
CA GLN A 112 -0.63 -21.58 -2.03
C GLN A 112 -1.50 -20.67 -1.15
N MET A 113 -2.80 -20.97 -1.04
CA MET A 113 -3.72 -20.23 -0.16
C MET A 113 -3.32 -20.38 1.33
N GLN A 114 -2.84 -21.55 1.72
CA GLN A 114 -2.30 -21.80 3.06
C GLN A 114 -1.04 -20.97 3.33
N HIS A 115 -0.14 -20.86 2.35
CA HIS A 115 1.06 -20.02 2.47
C HIS A 115 0.71 -18.55 2.63
N LEU A 116 -0.20 -18.03 1.80
CA LEU A 116 -0.73 -16.66 1.93
C LEU A 116 -1.32 -16.42 3.32
N LEU A 117 -2.18 -17.34 3.80
CA LEU A 117 -2.79 -17.24 5.12
C LEU A 117 -1.74 -17.19 6.24
N ALA A 118 -0.67 -17.98 6.13
CA ALA A 118 0.42 -17.99 7.11
C ALA A 118 1.17 -16.65 7.15
N GLN A 119 1.45 -16.06 5.99
CA GLN A 119 2.10 -14.74 5.89
C GLN A 119 1.21 -13.64 6.47
N VAL A 120 -0.07 -13.62 6.11
CA VAL A 120 -1.05 -12.66 6.64
C VAL A 120 -1.16 -12.76 8.16
N ARG A 121 -1.28 -13.99 8.71
CA ARG A 121 -1.32 -14.21 10.16
C ARG A 121 -0.06 -13.74 10.87
N THR A 122 1.10 -13.92 10.25
CA THR A 122 2.38 -13.45 10.79
C THR A 122 2.42 -11.94 10.86
N ARG A 123 2.02 -11.27 9.78
CA ARG A 123 1.95 -9.80 9.74
C ARG A 123 0.94 -9.25 10.74
N LEU A 124 -0.23 -9.87 10.87
CA LEU A 124 -1.26 -9.49 11.84
C LEU A 124 -0.72 -9.55 13.27
N ARG A 125 -0.09 -10.66 13.67
CA ARG A 125 0.52 -10.80 15.00
C ARG A 125 1.58 -9.73 15.28
N GLN A 126 2.38 -9.37 14.28
CA GLN A 126 3.39 -8.32 14.42
C GLN A 126 2.73 -6.96 14.68
N LEU A 127 1.71 -6.60 13.89
CA LEU A 127 0.99 -5.34 14.03
C LEU A 127 0.24 -5.26 15.37
N GLU A 128 -0.35 -6.37 15.83
CA GLU A 128 -1.02 -6.43 17.13
C GLU A 128 -0.04 -6.21 18.29
N ARG A 129 1.16 -6.81 18.22
CA ARG A 129 2.23 -6.57 19.20
C ARG A 129 2.69 -5.12 19.20
N GLN A 130 2.90 -4.54 18.03
CA GLN A 130 3.27 -3.13 17.89
C GLN A 130 2.18 -2.20 18.46
N ARG A 131 0.91 -2.49 18.16
CA ARG A 131 -0.24 -1.75 18.72
C ARG A 131 -0.25 -1.82 20.24
N ALA A 132 -0.07 -3.00 20.83
CA ALA A 132 -0.04 -3.16 22.28
C ALA A 132 1.11 -2.37 22.93
N ALA A 133 2.31 -2.43 22.35
CA ALA A 133 3.46 -1.66 22.82
C ALA A 133 3.21 -0.15 22.76
N LEU A 134 2.68 0.35 21.63
CA LEU A 134 2.33 1.76 21.48
C LEU A 134 1.25 2.19 22.48
N GLN A 135 0.24 1.36 22.73
CA GLN A 135 -0.79 1.65 23.73
C GLN A 135 -0.19 1.79 25.14
N MET A 136 0.76 0.95 25.51
CA MET A 136 1.48 1.06 26.79
C MET A 136 2.27 2.38 26.87
N THR A 137 3.05 2.70 25.84
CA THR A 137 3.82 3.96 25.79
C THR A 137 2.90 5.19 25.87
N ILE A 138 1.79 5.20 25.16
CA ILE A 138 0.81 6.30 25.21
C ILE A 138 0.22 6.44 26.62
N ALA A 139 -0.10 5.35 27.29
CA ALA A 139 -0.65 5.38 28.65
C ALA A 139 0.36 5.95 29.66
N GLU A 140 1.63 5.56 29.55
CA GLU A 140 2.72 6.09 30.37
C GLU A 140 2.91 7.59 30.14
N LEU A 141 2.98 8.04 28.89
CA LEU A 141 3.11 9.47 28.55
C LEU A 141 1.94 10.30 29.08
N LYS A 142 0.71 9.80 29.00
CA LYS A 142 -0.48 10.47 29.58
C LYS A 142 -0.39 10.60 31.09
N THR A 143 0.16 9.59 31.75
CA THR A 143 0.36 9.61 33.21
C THR A 143 1.40 10.68 33.58
N MET A 144 2.53 10.70 32.88
CA MET A 144 3.56 11.72 33.08
C MET A 144 3.04 13.13 32.81
N GLU A 145 2.24 13.31 31.75
CA GLU A 145 1.60 14.58 31.42
C GLU A 145 0.69 15.07 32.56
N LEU A 146 -0.14 14.19 33.12
CA LEU A 146 -1.01 14.53 34.25
C LEU A 146 -0.19 14.95 35.48
N GLN A 147 0.80 14.16 35.86
CA GLN A 147 1.68 14.45 37.01
C GLN A 147 2.40 15.79 36.85
N ALA A 148 2.92 16.07 35.65
CA ALA A 148 3.58 17.34 35.35
C ALA A 148 2.60 18.52 35.50
N ARG A 149 1.38 18.40 34.99
CA ARG A 149 0.33 19.43 35.12
C ARG A 149 -0.05 19.69 36.58
N GLU A 150 -0.25 18.64 37.36
CA GLU A 150 -0.55 18.75 38.79
C GLU A 150 0.59 19.46 39.53
N ARG A 151 1.84 19.08 39.24
CA ARG A 151 3.01 19.69 39.85
C ARG A 151 3.16 21.17 39.51
N ILE A 152 2.90 21.56 38.26
CA ILE A 152 2.90 22.97 37.85
C ILE A 152 1.83 23.74 38.65
N ALA A 153 0.61 23.22 38.76
CA ALA A 153 -0.48 23.87 39.47
C ALA A 153 -0.26 24.00 40.99
N GLU A 154 0.55 23.12 41.59
CA GLU A 154 0.99 23.26 42.98
C GLU A 154 2.01 24.39 43.15
N LEU A 155 2.98 24.48 42.24
CA LEU A 155 4.04 25.49 42.29
C LEU A 155 3.47 26.89 42.07
N THR A 156 2.59 27.08 41.08
CA THR A 156 1.99 28.38 40.78
C THR A 156 0.96 28.88 41.80
N ARG A 157 0.56 28.04 42.77
CA ARG A 157 -0.31 28.44 43.89
C ARG A 157 0.47 28.93 45.12
N LYS A 158 1.77 28.66 45.17
CA LYS A 158 2.65 29.04 46.29
C LYS A 158 3.35 30.39 46.07
N ASP A 159 3.31 30.91 44.86
CA ASP A 159 3.72 32.26 44.47
C ASP A 159 2.51 33.21 44.47
#